data_AF-A0A669EQT3-F1
#
_entry.id   AF-A0A669EQT3-F1
#
_cell.length_a   1.000
_cell.length_b   1.000
_cell.length_c   1.000
_cell.angle_alpha   90.00
_cell.angle_beta   90.00
_cell.angle_gamma   90.00
#
_symmetry.space_group_name_H-M   'P 1'
#
loop_
_entity.id
_entity.type
_entity.pdbx_description
1 polymer ?
#
loop_
_entity_poly.entity_id
_entity_poly.type
_entity_poly.pdbx_seq_one_letter_code
_entity_poly.pdbx_strand_id
1 'polypeptide(L)'
;MAHQQNGPFPQSLPKAFSVLIFIILLKDVCNGQPQLIGPSQVLVARAGDDVILPCHVEPAYDVSTITLEWTRSSLDPRFVYVSRGSQELEKLKNPSFKGRTSVFVDELKYGNISLKISKVKSDDTGTYKCYVPVLEKEAFVELVVASDAATSPVISLSGIDKNRGGVVLQCESAGWYPEPELLWLDGEGNLLSAGPTETLRGPDDLYTVSSRVTVEKRHSNNITCRVQQRNTNQSRETHIHVPEDFFDITSSSPSVTDTSPVSLALCILLLILSVVFLVRRKRKHLMRTNRRPKDQTEDVRVSTEEDREREQFNMKLPITSRQQLQEEQQRREDAENTLGDLQNDKEKLENELQDEKKRNVEQEAKLKELEKKNTEIINQLQQEKETLEELKKQLESKNQELSDSISELNREKMIKESEINTMKNQLESNKQEMIKSEREKDEIITKLRQTIVTLESKLQEEKQRREKAEKQVQMLPTETEEEKQKKEETEKKVQTLPIKSEKISHINSPSKQKKKRLKEPQKEVKGQPKNECCAF
;
A
#
# COMPACT_ATOMS: atom_id res chain seq x y z
N MET A 1 -37.83 66.97 47.78
CA MET A 1 -37.93 65.55 48.18
C MET A 1 -39.07 64.91 47.41
N ALA A 2 -38.92 63.61 47.14
CA ALA A 2 -39.81 62.64 46.46
C ALA A 2 -39.88 62.77 44.92
N HIS A 3 -39.10 62.00 44.15
CA HIS A 3 -39.21 60.56 43.77
C HIS A 3 -40.32 60.27 42.75
N GLN A 4 -39.89 59.92 41.52
CA GLN A 4 -40.69 59.13 40.58
C GLN A 4 -39.82 57.99 40.04
N GLN A 5 -40.31 56.76 40.24
CA GLN A 5 -39.69 55.49 39.83
C GLN A 5 -39.90 55.26 38.33
N ASN A 6 -38.84 54.85 37.63
CA ASN A 6 -38.93 54.20 36.31
C ASN A 6 -38.31 52.80 36.44
N GLY A 7 -39.14 51.77 36.23
CA GLY A 7 -38.68 50.38 36.15
C GLY A 7 -38.00 50.07 34.80
N PRO A 8 -37.14 49.05 34.73
CA PRO A 8 -36.37 48.73 33.52
C PRO A 8 -37.18 47.86 32.53
N PHE A 9 -37.23 48.30 31.27
CA PHE A 9 -37.65 47.50 30.11
C PHE A 9 -36.58 46.42 29.77
N PRO A 10 -36.95 45.18 29.42
CA PRO A 10 -35.98 44.13 29.12
C PRO A 10 -35.43 44.28 27.68
N GLN A 11 -34.13 44.59 27.57
CA GLN A 11 -33.38 44.77 26.31
C GLN A 11 -32.83 43.45 25.70
N SER A 12 -33.36 42.28 26.05
CA SER A 12 -32.73 40.99 25.67
C SER A 12 -33.21 40.37 24.35
N LEU A 13 -34.29 40.86 23.74
CA LEU A 13 -34.87 40.24 22.53
C LEU A 13 -33.99 40.31 21.26
N PRO A 14 -33.33 41.43 20.90
CA PRO A 14 -32.63 41.55 19.61
C PRO A 14 -31.38 40.66 19.49
N LYS A 15 -30.71 40.38 20.62
CA LYS A 15 -29.49 39.58 20.65
C LYS A 15 -29.77 38.10 20.38
N ALA A 16 -30.90 37.59 20.87
CA ALA A 16 -31.32 36.22 20.61
C ALA A 16 -31.62 35.96 19.12
N PHE A 17 -32.25 36.93 18.44
CA PHE A 17 -32.51 36.85 17.00
C PHE A 17 -31.22 36.92 16.17
N SER A 18 -30.28 37.80 16.53
CA SER A 18 -28.99 37.90 15.84
C SER A 18 -28.15 36.63 15.96
N VAL A 19 -28.16 35.99 17.14
CA VAL A 19 -27.47 34.72 17.37
C VAL A 19 -28.16 33.57 16.62
N LEU A 20 -29.50 33.55 16.59
CA LEU A 20 -30.25 32.54 15.85
C LEU A 20 -30.01 32.65 14.33
N ILE A 21 -29.99 33.86 13.78
CA ILE A 21 -29.68 34.11 12.37
C ILE A 21 -28.24 33.70 12.06
N PHE A 22 -27.28 34.03 12.93
CA PHE A 22 -25.88 33.60 12.77
C PHE A 22 -25.73 32.07 12.82
N ILE A 23 -26.44 31.38 13.72
CA ILE A 23 -26.47 29.91 13.80
C ILE A 23 -27.13 29.29 12.55
N ILE A 24 -28.19 29.90 12.03
CA ILE A 24 -28.84 29.44 10.78
C ILE A 24 -27.89 29.62 9.59
N LEU A 25 -27.21 30.76 9.49
CA LEU A 25 -26.22 31.02 8.44
C LEU A 25 -25.01 30.10 8.55
N LEU A 26 -24.55 29.76 9.76
CA LEU A 26 -23.50 28.77 9.96
C LEU A 26 -23.92 27.35 9.54
N LYS A 27 -25.18 26.97 9.75
CA LYS A 27 -25.71 25.68 9.27
C LYS A 27 -25.77 25.59 7.76
N ASP A 28 -26.11 26.68 7.07
CA ASP A 28 -26.11 26.74 5.60
C ASP A 28 -24.70 26.78 5.00
N VAL A 29 -23.71 27.35 5.70
CA VAL A 29 -22.30 27.37 5.24
C VAL A 29 -21.60 26.02 5.43
N CYS A 30 -22.03 25.20 6.39
CA CYS A 30 -21.43 23.88 6.67
C CYS A 30 -22.04 22.72 5.86
N ASN A 31 -23.19 22.90 5.20
CA ASN A 31 -23.75 21.89 4.30
C ASN A 31 -23.19 22.11 2.89
N GLY A 32 -21.99 21.57 2.63
CA GLY A 32 -21.47 21.48 1.27
C GLY A 32 -22.49 20.80 0.35
N GLN A 33 -22.57 21.25 -0.92
CA GLN A 33 -23.41 20.58 -1.91
C GLN A 33 -22.99 19.11 -2.04
N PRO A 34 -23.94 18.16 -2.12
CA PRO A 34 -23.60 16.75 -2.23
C PRO A 34 -22.76 16.50 -3.49
N GLN A 35 -21.73 15.68 -3.35
CA GLN A 35 -20.83 15.25 -4.41
C GLN A 35 -20.59 13.74 -4.31
N LEU A 36 -20.24 13.11 -5.43
CA LEU A 36 -19.78 11.73 -5.44
C LEU A 36 -18.26 11.71 -5.44
N ILE A 37 -17.68 10.86 -4.59
CA ILE A 37 -16.25 10.66 -4.45
C ILE A 37 -15.92 9.23 -4.86
N GLY A 38 -15.13 9.10 -5.91
CA GLY A 38 -14.46 7.86 -6.32
C GLY A 38 -13.02 7.79 -5.76
N PRO A 39 -12.26 6.72 -6.08
CA PRO A 39 -10.86 6.64 -5.72
C PRO A 39 -10.04 7.63 -6.56
N SER A 40 -8.94 8.14 -5.99
CA SER A 40 -7.98 8.99 -6.70
C SER A 40 -6.97 8.21 -7.53
N GLN A 41 -6.86 6.90 -7.30
CA GLN A 41 -5.90 6.01 -7.95
C GLN A 41 -6.61 4.92 -8.75
N VAL A 42 -5.93 4.42 -9.77
CA VAL A 42 -6.37 3.28 -10.58
C VAL A 42 -6.42 2.02 -9.70
N LEU A 43 -7.54 1.29 -9.75
CA LEU A 43 -7.68 0.02 -9.05
C LEU A 43 -7.13 -1.10 -9.92
N VAL A 44 -6.27 -1.92 -9.34
CA VAL A 44 -5.75 -3.12 -10.02
C VAL A 44 -6.29 -4.36 -9.32
N ALA A 45 -6.84 -5.29 -10.09
CA ALA A 45 -7.37 -6.55 -9.59
C ALA A 45 -6.83 -7.73 -10.40
N ARG A 46 -6.66 -8.90 -9.78
CA ARG A 46 -6.31 -10.11 -10.51
C ARG A 46 -7.56 -10.74 -11.14
N ALA A 47 -7.41 -11.30 -12.33
CA ALA A 47 -8.47 -12.09 -12.94
C ALA A 47 -8.89 -13.26 -12.01
N GLY A 48 -10.20 -13.44 -11.86
CA GLY A 48 -10.81 -14.45 -10.99
C GLY A 48 -11.17 -13.95 -9.58
N ASP A 49 -10.54 -12.88 -9.10
CA ASP A 49 -10.82 -12.31 -7.77
C ASP A 49 -12.13 -11.49 -7.79
N ASP A 50 -12.64 -11.15 -6.61
CA ASP A 50 -13.71 -10.17 -6.44
C ASP A 50 -13.09 -8.78 -6.21
N VAL A 51 -13.63 -7.73 -6.86
CA VAL A 51 -13.17 -6.35 -6.67
C VAL A 51 -14.30 -5.45 -6.18
N ILE A 52 -13.95 -4.41 -5.43
CA ILE A 52 -14.86 -3.35 -5.00
C ILE A 52 -14.43 -2.06 -5.69
N LEU A 53 -15.34 -1.47 -6.47
CA LEU A 53 -15.20 -0.13 -7.03
C LEU A 53 -15.80 0.86 -6.02
N PRO A 54 -14.96 1.63 -5.30
CA PRO A 54 -15.43 2.52 -4.26
C PRO A 54 -16.10 3.74 -4.87
N CYS A 55 -17.26 4.10 -4.36
CA CYS A 55 -17.91 5.37 -4.64
C CYS A 55 -18.85 5.71 -3.49
N HIS A 56 -18.82 6.95 -2.99
CA HIS A 56 -19.68 7.39 -1.91
C HIS A 56 -20.10 8.84 -2.08
N VAL A 57 -21.19 9.22 -1.40
CA VAL A 57 -21.71 10.58 -1.38
C VAL A 57 -21.12 11.34 -0.20
N GLU A 58 -20.65 12.56 -0.44
CA GLU A 58 -20.13 13.48 0.57
C GLU A 58 -20.90 14.82 0.48
N PRO A 59 -21.44 15.37 1.58
CA PRO A 59 -21.57 14.75 2.89
C PRO A 59 -22.49 13.51 2.86
N ALA A 60 -22.22 12.56 3.75
CA ALA A 60 -22.94 11.29 3.82
C ALA A 60 -24.43 11.50 4.16
N TYR A 61 -25.31 10.88 3.37
CA TYR A 61 -26.75 10.79 3.66
C TYR A 61 -27.37 9.52 3.06
N ASP A 62 -28.61 9.22 3.47
CA ASP A 62 -29.30 7.99 3.07
C ASP A 62 -29.68 7.98 1.58
N VAL A 63 -29.08 7.06 0.83
CA VAL A 63 -29.34 6.82 -0.59
C VAL A 63 -30.01 5.46 -0.85
N SER A 64 -30.57 4.81 0.16
CA SER A 64 -31.20 3.49 0.04
C SER A 64 -32.46 3.48 -0.84
N THR A 65 -33.18 4.62 -0.90
CA THR A 65 -34.46 4.75 -1.61
C THR A 65 -34.34 5.48 -2.95
N ILE A 66 -33.15 5.94 -3.33
CA ILE A 66 -32.95 6.68 -4.58
C ILE A 66 -32.46 5.76 -5.72
N THR A 67 -32.36 6.33 -6.92
CA THR A 67 -31.83 5.60 -8.09
C THR A 67 -30.30 5.63 -8.06
N LEU A 68 -29.67 4.48 -8.27
CA LEU A 68 -28.22 4.35 -8.37
C LEU A 68 -27.87 3.74 -9.71
N GLU A 69 -26.90 4.33 -10.41
CA GLU A 69 -26.44 3.86 -11.70
C GLU A 69 -24.94 3.66 -11.70
N TRP A 70 -24.49 2.45 -12.03
CA TRP A 70 -23.12 2.17 -12.42
C TRP A 70 -23.10 1.84 -13.90
N THR A 71 -22.34 2.62 -14.66
CA THR A 71 -22.29 2.51 -16.12
C THR A 71 -20.87 2.41 -16.64
N ARG A 72 -20.69 1.79 -17.80
CA ARG A 72 -19.43 1.78 -18.56
C ARG A 72 -19.76 2.18 -20.00
N SER A 73 -19.17 3.26 -20.47
CA SER A 73 -19.48 3.85 -21.80
C SER A 73 -19.10 2.95 -22.97
N SER A 74 -18.12 2.07 -22.79
CA SER A 74 -17.67 1.09 -23.80
C SER A 74 -18.61 -0.11 -23.96
N LEU A 75 -19.70 -0.19 -23.20
CA LEU A 75 -20.65 -1.30 -23.23
C LEU A 75 -21.98 -0.90 -23.86
N ASP A 76 -22.61 -1.85 -24.56
CA ASP A 76 -24.01 -1.77 -24.96
C ASP A 76 -24.76 -3.06 -24.53
N PRO A 77 -25.78 -2.97 -23.64
CA PRO A 77 -26.19 -1.78 -22.89
C PRO A 77 -25.11 -1.35 -21.88
N ARG A 78 -25.05 -0.05 -21.58
CA ARG A 78 -24.01 0.55 -20.72
C ARG A 78 -24.08 0.21 -19.23
N PHE A 79 -25.21 -0.34 -18.75
CA PHE A 79 -25.44 -0.52 -17.32
C PHE A 79 -24.67 -1.73 -16.79
N VAL A 80 -23.77 -1.49 -15.84
CA VAL A 80 -23.06 -2.51 -15.08
C VAL A 80 -23.88 -2.93 -13.87
N TYR A 81 -24.52 -1.95 -13.22
CA TYR A 81 -25.50 -2.12 -12.16
C TYR A 81 -26.49 -0.95 -12.20
N VAL A 82 -27.75 -1.21 -11.87
CA VAL A 82 -28.78 -0.17 -11.77
C VAL A 82 -29.88 -0.59 -10.80
N SER A 83 -30.26 0.32 -9.90
CA SER A 83 -31.38 0.12 -8.98
C SER A 83 -32.27 1.35 -8.91
N ARG A 84 -33.56 1.14 -8.63
CA ARG A 84 -34.57 2.19 -8.40
C ARG A 84 -35.35 1.87 -7.14
N GLY A 85 -35.30 2.75 -6.14
CA GLY A 85 -36.10 2.58 -4.91
C GLY A 85 -35.84 1.26 -4.22
N SER A 86 -34.57 0.93 -3.94
CA SER A 86 -34.07 -0.33 -3.39
C SER A 86 -34.23 -1.59 -4.26
N GLN A 87 -34.90 -1.50 -5.41
CA GLN A 87 -35.06 -2.63 -6.33
C GLN A 87 -33.99 -2.60 -7.44
N GLU A 88 -33.16 -3.65 -7.49
CA GLU A 88 -32.22 -3.86 -8.59
C GLU A 88 -32.93 -4.24 -9.89
N LEU A 89 -32.51 -3.63 -11.00
CA LEU A 89 -33.12 -3.82 -12.33
C LEU A 89 -32.25 -4.73 -13.21
N GLU A 90 -32.22 -6.01 -12.88
CA GLU A 90 -31.34 -7.01 -13.52
C GLU A 90 -31.50 -7.07 -15.05
N LYS A 91 -32.70 -6.80 -15.58
CA LYS A 91 -32.99 -6.83 -17.03
C LYS A 91 -32.23 -5.76 -17.83
N LEU A 92 -31.89 -4.63 -17.20
CA LEU A 92 -31.22 -3.50 -17.85
C LEU A 92 -29.69 -3.65 -17.89
N LYS A 93 -29.13 -4.53 -17.05
CA LYS A 93 -27.69 -4.75 -16.96
C LYS A 93 -27.15 -5.38 -18.24
N ASN A 94 -25.92 -5.02 -18.57
CA ASN A 94 -25.13 -5.67 -19.58
C ASN A 94 -25.01 -7.17 -19.26
N PRO A 95 -25.21 -8.07 -20.25
CA PRO A 95 -25.14 -9.52 -20.02
C PRO A 95 -23.86 -9.98 -19.32
N SER A 96 -22.71 -9.35 -19.57
CA SER A 96 -21.43 -9.71 -18.97
C SER A 96 -21.34 -9.47 -17.46
N PHE A 97 -22.25 -8.66 -16.90
CA PHE A 97 -22.27 -8.27 -15.48
C PHE A 97 -23.48 -8.85 -14.71
N LYS A 98 -24.41 -9.52 -15.41
CA LYS A 98 -25.57 -10.15 -14.76
C LYS A 98 -25.13 -11.20 -13.75
N GLY A 99 -25.73 -11.17 -12.56
CA GLY A 99 -25.38 -12.04 -11.43
C GLY A 99 -23.95 -11.90 -10.89
N ARG A 100 -23.18 -10.90 -11.34
CA ARG A 100 -21.79 -10.66 -10.89
C ARG A 100 -21.62 -9.36 -10.10
N THR A 101 -22.60 -8.46 -10.16
CA THR A 101 -22.49 -7.14 -9.56
C THR A 101 -23.52 -6.92 -8.46
N SER A 102 -23.11 -6.22 -7.39
CA SER A 102 -23.97 -5.89 -6.25
C SER A 102 -23.43 -4.65 -5.52
N VAL A 103 -24.32 -3.93 -4.83
CA VAL A 103 -23.94 -2.85 -3.90
C VAL A 103 -24.12 -3.34 -2.46
N PHE A 104 -23.48 -2.65 -1.51
CA PHE A 104 -23.60 -2.93 -0.09
C PHE A 104 -24.88 -2.29 0.46
N VAL A 105 -26.00 -3.01 0.42
CA VAL A 105 -27.33 -2.49 0.77
C VAL A 105 -27.37 -1.84 2.16
N ASP A 106 -26.70 -2.45 3.14
CA ASP A 106 -26.66 -1.94 4.52
C ASP A 106 -25.83 -0.66 4.68
N GLU A 107 -25.00 -0.32 3.69
CA GLU A 107 -24.12 0.87 3.68
C GLU A 107 -24.75 2.05 2.92
N LEU A 108 -25.84 1.82 2.18
CA LEU A 108 -26.55 2.88 1.44
C LEU A 108 -27.12 3.98 2.36
N LYS A 109 -27.51 3.63 3.60
CA LYS A 109 -27.95 4.62 4.61
C LYS A 109 -26.85 5.60 5.03
N TYR A 110 -25.60 5.27 4.74
CA TYR A 110 -24.42 6.09 5.04
C TYR A 110 -23.79 6.70 3.77
N GLY A 111 -24.51 6.70 2.64
CA GLY A 111 -24.03 7.32 1.40
C GLY A 111 -23.03 6.48 0.61
N ASN A 112 -22.69 5.27 1.04
CA ASN A 112 -21.73 4.42 0.35
C ASN A 112 -22.42 3.60 -0.74
N ILE A 113 -22.09 3.88 -2.00
CA ILE A 113 -22.67 3.26 -3.20
C ILE A 113 -21.66 2.39 -3.96
N SER A 114 -20.63 1.92 -3.25
CA SER A 114 -19.56 1.11 -3.82
C SER A 114 -20.09 -0.16 -4.47
N LEU A 115 -19.53 -0.51 -5.63
CA LEU A 115 -19.95 -1.66 -6.42
C LEU A 115 -18.98 -2.81 -6.24
N LYS A 116 -19.49 -3.96 -5.81
CA LYS A 116 -18.76 -5.22 -5.87
C LYS A 116 -18.96 -5.85 -7.25
N ILE A 117 -17.87 -6.27 -7.91
CA ILE A 117 -17.86 -7.10 -9.11
C ILE A 117 -17.18 -8.42 -8.77
N SER A 118 -17.89 -9.54 -8.92
CA SER A 118 -17.39 -10.87 -8.61
C SER A 118 -16.73 -11.56 -9.80
N LYS A 119 -15.67 -12.33 -9.51
CA LYS A 119 -14.89 -13.12 -10.49
C LYS A 119 -14.48 -12.31 -11.70
N VAL A 120 -13.70 -11.26 -11.47
CA VAL A 120 -13.30 -10.27 -12.47
C VAL A 120 -12.58 -10.94 -13.65
N LYS A 121 -12.83 -10.47 -14.86
CA LYS A 121 -12.27 -10.97 -16.13
C LYS A 121 -11.45 -9.87 -16.80
N SER A 122 -10.52 -10.23 -17.67
CA SER A 122 -9.69 -9.24 -18.40
C SER A 122 -10.53 -8.17 -19.12
N ASP A 123 -11.66 -8.56 -19.72
CA ASP A 123 -12.63 -7.67 -20.40
C ASP A 123 -13.39 -6.71 -19.47
N ASP A 124 -13.31 -6.92 -18.15
CA ASP A 124 -13.88 -6.00 -17.17
C ASP A 124 -12.99 -4.77 -16.95
N THR A 125 -11.76 -4.74 -17.49
CA THR A 125 -10.91 -3.54 -17.53
C THR A 125 -11.65 -2.36 -18.16
N GLY A 126 -11.52 -1.18 -17.55
CA GLY A 126 -12.04 0.07 -18.09
C GLY A 126 -12.52 1.06 -17.03
N THR A 127 -13.03 2.19 -17.51
CA THR A 127 -13.54 3.28 -16.67
C THR A 127 -15.03 3.13 -16.40
N TYR A 128 -15.38 2.97 -15.14
CA TYR A 128 -16.74 2.88 -14.63
C TYR A 128 -17.19 4.24 -14.12
N LYS A 129 -18.48 4.54 -14.27
CA LYS A 129 -19.10 5.76 -13.79
C LYS A 129 -20.17 5.41 -12.76
N CYS A 130 -20.01 5.84 -11.51
CA CYS A 130 -21.10 5.88 -10.53
C CYS A 130 -21.86 7.18 -10.71
N TYR A 131 -23.18 7.10 -10.77
CA TYR A 131 -24.06 8.24 -11.00
C TYR A 131 -25.30 8.14 -10.13
N VAL A 132 -25.66 9.26 -9.51
CA VAL A 132 -26.87 9.41 -8.72
C VAL A 132 -27.75 10.47 -9.41
N PRO A 133 -28.78 10.05 -10.18
CA PRO A 133 -29.56 10.98 -11.02
C PRO A 133 -30.24 12.10 -10.25
N VAL A 134 -30.81 11.81 -9.07
CA VAL A 134 -31.55 12.83 -8.29
C VAL A 134 -30.64 13.95 -7.76
N LEU A 135 -29.34 13.68 -7.64
CA LEU A 135 -28.34 14.65 -7.25
C LEU A 135 -27.67 15.33 -8.45
N GLU A 136 -27.79 14.73 -9.63
CA GLU A 136 -27.00 15.09 -10.82
C GLU A 136 -25.49 15.05 -10.55
N LYS A 137 -25.04 14.05 -9.78
CA LYS A 137 -23.62 13.86 -9.43
C LYS A 137 -23.11 12.53 -9.97
N GLU A 138 -21.87 12.56 -10.46
CA GLU A 138 -21.12 11.40 -10.94
C GLU A 138 -19.69 11.41 -10.40
N ALA A 139 -19.10 10.21 -10.31
CA ALA A 139 -17.66 10.03 -10.19
C ALA A 139 -17.21 8.84 -11.05
N PHE A 140 -15.91 8.79 -11.33
CA PHE A 140 -15.30 7.79 -12.20
C PHE A 140 -14.35 6.89 -11.41
N VAL A 141 -14.33 5.62 -11.78
CA VAL A 141 -13.45 4.60 -11.20
C VAL A 141 -12.79 3.84 -12.33
N GLU A 142 -11.46 3.87 -12.40
CA GLU A 142 -10.71 3.10 -13.37
C GLU A 142 -10.28 1.75 -12.77
N LEU A 143 -10.68 0.66 -13.43
CA LEU A 143 -10.30 -0.71 -13.08
C LEU A 143 -9.37 -1.27 -14.16
N VAL A 144 -8.22 -1.77 -13.73
CA VAL A 144 -7.25 -2.51 -14.53
C VAL A 144 -7.19 -3.94 -14.03
N VAL A 145 -7.42 -4.92 -14.92
CA VAL A 145 -7.35 -6.33 -14.56
C VAL A 145 -5.99 -6.88 -14.98
N ALA A 146 -5.24 -7.41 -14.02
CA ALA A 146 -3.91 -7.94 -14.24
C ALA A 146 -3.94 -9.24 -15.06
N SER A 147 -2.92 -9.39 -15.90
CA SER A 147 -2.74 -10.54 -16.79
C SER A 147 -2.43 -11.83 -16.00
N ASP A 148 -3.07 -12.92 -16.40
CA ASP A 148 -2.77 -14.28 -15.94
C ASP A 148 -1.69 -14.99 -16.79
N ALA A 149 -1.23 -14.36 -17.87
CA ALA A 149 -0.22 -14.89 -18.79
C ALA A 149 1.24 -14.70 -18.31
N ALA A 150 1.45 -14.12 -17.13
CA ALA A 150 2.78 -13.82 -16.59
C ALA A 150 3.64 -15.10 -16.46
N THR A 151 4.77 -15.13 -17.16
CA THR A 151 5.70 -16.26 -17.20
C THR A 151 6.72 -16.20 -16.06
N SER A 152 7.25 -17.34 -15.64
CA SER A 152 8.38 -17.35 -14.71
C SER A 152 9.61 -16.73 -15.38
N PRO A 153 10.41 -15.91 -14.66
CA PRO A 153 11.61 -15.33 -15.22
C PRO A 153 12.62 -16.40 -15.63
N VAL A 154 13.42 -16.10 -16.64
CA VAL A 154 14.53 -16.94 -17.13
C VAL A 154 15.82 -16.17 -16.96
N ILE A 155 16.81 -16.77 -16.30
CA ILE A 155 18.15 -16.20 -16.17
C ILE A 155 19.08 -16.87 -17.18
N SER A 156 19.85 -16.05 -17.90
CA SER A 156 20.85 -16.46 -18.88
C SER A 156 22.20 -15.80 -18.62
N LEU A 157 23.29 -16.51 -18.94
CA LEU A 157 24.65 -16.00 -18.85
C LEU A 157 24.94 -15.10 -20.06
N SER A 158 25.16 -13.80 -19.84
CA SER A 158 25.38 -12.81 -20.92
C SER A 158 26.86 -12.55 -21.22
N GLY A 159 27.76 -12.85 -20.28
CA GLY A 159 29.20 -12.66 -20.49
C GLY A 159 29.99 -12.60 -19.19
N ILE A 160 31.27 -12.29 -19.30
CA ILE A 160 32.20 -12.09 -18.19
C ILE A 160 32.81 -10.69 -18.31
N ASP A 161 32.67 -9.88 -17.27
CA ASP A 161 33.33 -8.58 -17.16
C ASP A 161 34.80 -8.78 -16.77
N LYS A 162 35.69 -8.75 -17.77
CA LYS A 162 37.13 -8.95 -17.61
C LYS A 162 37.80 -7.88 -16.75
N ASN A 163 37.22 -6.69 -16.62
CA ASN A 163 37.82 -5.61 -15.84
C ASN A 163 37.56 -5.79 -14.34
N ARG A 164 36.43 -6.41 -13.97
CA ARG A 164 35.99 -6.61 -12.59
C ARG A 164 36.05 -8.06 -12.11
N GLY A 165 36.30 -9.02 -13.00
CA GLY A 165 36.23 -10.46 -12.68
C GLY A 165 34.81 -10.92 -12.33
N GLY A 166 33.79 -10.22 -12.85
CA GLY A 166 32.38 -10.47 -12.57
C GLY A 166 31.68 -11.21 -13.70
N VAL A 167 30.60 -11.92 -13.38
CA VAL A 167 29.74 -12.62 -14.33
C VAL A 167 28.53 -11.75 -14.63
N VAL A 168 28.20 -11.56 -15.92
CA VAL A 168 27.04 -10.78 -16.35
C VAL A 168 25.86 -11.72 -16.58
N LEU A 169 24.78 -11.52 -15.83
CA LEU A 169 23.53 -12.25 -15.94
C LEU A 169 22.46 -11.37 -16.58
N GLN A 170 21.60 -11.98 -17.39
CA GLN A 170 20.41 -11.35 -17.94
C GLN A 170 19.17 -12.13 -17.53
N CYS A 171 18.19 -11.44 -16.99
CA CYS A 171 16.88 -12.00 -16.65
C CYS A 171 15.83 -11.46 -17.62
N GLU A 172 14.90 -12.30 -18.04
CA GLU A 172 13.78 -11.92 -18.89
C GLU A 172 12.50 -12.61 -18.43
N SER A 173 11.37 -11.91 -18.49
CA SER A 173 10.04 -12.44 -18.20
C SER A 173 8.98 -11.71 -19.03
N ALA A 174 7.92 -12.41 -19.43
CA ALA A 174 6.91 -11.91 -20.37
C ALA A 174 5.48 -12.11 -19.84
N GLY A 175 4.52 -11.47 -20.51
CA GLY A 175 3.10 -11.68 -20.27
C GLY A 175 2.52 -10.89 -19.09
N TRP A 176 3.20 -9.84 -18.65
CA TRP A 176 2.78 -9.03 -17.49
C TRP A 176 1.85 -7.90 -17.92
N TYR A 177 0.81 -7.64 -17.14
CA TYR A 177 0.01 -6.43 -17.27
C TYR A 177 -0.63 -6.14 -15.91
N PRO A 178 -0.63 -4.89 -15.40
CA PRO A 178 0.12 -3.73 -15.89
C PRO A 178 1.66 -3.93 -15.82
N GLU A 179 2.46 -2.90 -16.09
CA GLU A 179 3.94 -3.01 -16.06
C GLU A 179 4.46 -3.51 -14.69
N PRO A 180 5.34 -4.54 -14.64
CA PRO A 180 5.88 -5.09 -13.40
C PRO A 180 7.23 -4.48 -12.99
N GLU A 181 7.63 -4.70 -11.74
CA GLU A 181 8.99 -4.43 -11.24
C GLU A 181 9.88 -5.68 -11.40
N LEU A 182 11.11 -5.53 -11.89
CA LEU A 182 12.13 -6.60 -11.92
C LEU A 182 13.24 -6.27 -10.92
N LEU A 183 13.53 -7.21 -10.02
CA LEU A 183 14.50 -7.09 -8.95
C LEU A 183 15.52 -8.23 -9.00
N TRP A 184 16.78 -7.90 -8.72
CA TRP A 184 17.85 -8.87 -8.51
C TRP A 184 18.16 -8.98 -7.02
N LEU A 185 18.26 -10.21 -6.52
CA LEU A 185 18.53 -10.51 -5.11
C LEU A 185 19.73 -11.44 -4.99
N ASP A 186 20.54 -11.25 -3.95
CA ASP A 186 21.58 -12.22 -3.57
C ASP A 186 20.97 -13.43 -2.84
N GLY A 187 21.83 -14.40 -2.47
CA GLY A 187 21.41 -15.63 -1.81
C GLY A 187 20.87 -15.42 -0.39
N GLU A 188 21.08 -14.24 0.18
CA GLU A 188 20.56 -13.80 1.47
C GLU A 188 19.27 -12.97 1.33
N GLY A 189 18.85 -12.64 0.10
CA GLY A 189 17.63 -11.89 -0.20
C GLY A 189 17.81 -10.37 -0.27
N ASN A 190 19.05 -9.85 -0.28
CA ASN A 190 19.32 -8.42 -0.41
C ASN A 190 19.33 -7.98 -1.87
N LEU A 191 18.90 -6.73 -2.12
CA LEU A 191 18.89 -6.15 -3.46
C LEU A 191 20.30 -5.95 -4.02
N LEU A 192 20.49 -6.39 -5.27
CA LEU A 192 21.70 -6.16 -6.03
C LEU A 192 21.58 -4.91 -6.90
N SER A 193 22.67 -4.15 -7.01
CA SER A 193 22.76 -3.01 -7.93
C SER A 193 22.84 -3.50 -9.37
N ALA A 194 21.72 -3.44 -10.09
CA ALA A 194 21.59 -3.82 -11.49
C ALA A 194 21.50 -2.60 -12.42
N GLY A 195 21.65 -2.84 -13.73
CA GLY A 195 21.35 -1.83 -14.74
C GLY A 195 19.85 -1.47 -14.79
N PRO A 196 19.48 -0.45 -15.57
CA PRO A 196 18.06 -0.11 -15.77
C PRO A 196 17.31 -1.31 -16.32
N THR A 197 16.06 -1.48 -15.88
CA THR A 197 15.16 -2.50 -16.44
C THR A 197 14.66 -2.01 -17.79
N GLU A 198 14.79 -2.85 -18.80
CA GLU A 198 14.21 -2.65 -20.13
C GLU A 198 12.81 -3.24 -20.13
N THR A 199 11.81 -2.45 -20.55
CA THR A 199 10.43 -2.90 -20.67
C THR A 199 9.95 -2.70 -22.10
N LEU A 200 9.36 -3.74 -22.67
CA LEU A 200 8.83 -3.76 -24.03
C LEU A 200 7.36 -4.14 -23.96
N ARG A 201 6.49 -3.33 -24.57
CA ARG A 201 5.05 -3.62 -24.68
C ARG A 201 4.77 -4.30 -26.03
N GLY A 202 4.24 -5.51 -25.98
CA GLY A 202 3.90 -6.32 -27.14
C GLY A 202 2.61 -5.87 -27.84
N PRO A 203 2.30 -6.45 -29.02
CA PRO A 203 1.05 -6.20 -29.74
C PRO A 203 -0.20 -6.73 -29.02
N ASP A 204 -0.02 -7.65 -28.06
CA ASP A 204 -1.01 -8.19 -27.15
C ASP A 204 -1.27 -7.29 -25.93
N ASP A 205 -0.65 -6.11 -25.90
CA ASP A 205 -0.69 -5.15 -24.80
C ASP A 205 0.03 -5.60 -23.51
N LEU A 206 0.78 -6.71 -23.57
CA LEU A 206 1.50 -7.27 -22.43
C LEU A 206 2.96 -6.80 -22.40
N TYR A 207 3.51 -6.69 -21.19
CA TYR A 207 4.87 -6.29 -20.94
C TYR A 207 5.82 -7.50 -20.87
N THR A 208 6.92 -7.39 -21.60
CA THR A 208 8.13 -8.18 -21.43
C THR A 208 9.18 -7.31 -20.78
N VAL A 209 9.75 -7.79 -19.68
CA VAL A 209 10.75 -7.07 -18.88
C VAL A 209 12.06 -7.82 -18.89
N SER A 210 13.15 -7.09 -19.06
CA SER A 210 14.50 -7.63 -19.00
C SER A 210 15.43 -6.73 -18.20
N SER A 211 16.38 -7.33 -17.49
CA SER A 211 17.39 -6.59 -16.74
C SER A 211 18.71 -7.36 -16.74
N ARG A 212 19.81 -6.62 -16.65
CA ARG A 212 21.17 -7.15 -16.58
C ARG A 212 21.84 -6.77 -15.27
N VAL A 213 22.56 -7.72 -14.68
CA VAL A 213 23.35 -7.51 -13.45
C VAL A 213 24.73 -8.13 -13.59
N THR A 214 25.74 -7.45 -13.08
CA THR A 214 27.10 -7.99 -12.95
C THR A 214 27.29 -8.46 -11.51
N VAL A 215 27.58 -9.75 -11.32
CA VAL A 215 27.78 -10.37 -10.00
C VAL A 215 29.25 -10.73 -9.81
N GLU A 216 29.76 -10.55 -8.60
CA GLU A 216 31.12 -10.93 -8.19
C GLU A 216 31.06 -12.15 -7.26
N LYS A 217 32.18 -12.88 -7.12
CA LYS A 217 32.26 -14.10 -6.31
C LYS A 217 31.88 -13.81 -4.85
N ARG A 218 30.91 -14.55 -4.30
CA ARG A 218 30.47 -14.47 -2.89
C ARG A 218 30.25 -15.87 -2.30
N HIS A 219 29.95 -15.96 -1.00
CA HIS A 219 29.82 -17.23 -0.29
C HIS A 219 28.63 -18.11 -0.76
N SER A 220 27.54 -17.49 -1.23
CA SER A 220 26.32 -18.23 -1.63
C SER A 220 26.27 -18.50 -3.16
N ASN A 221 26.93 -17.67 -3.98
CA ASN A 221 26.90 -17.65 -5.46
C ASN A 221 25.51 -17.87 -6.09
N ASN A 222 24.44 -17.74 -5.30
CA ASN A 222 23.06 -17.94 -5.70
C ASN A 222 22.43 -16.59 -5.93
N ILE A 223 21.91 -16.38 -7.12
CA ILE A 223 21.36 -15.10 -7.56
C ILE A 223 19.91 -15.34 -7.95
N THR A 224 19.01 -14.54 -7.39
CA THR A 224 17.58 -14.64 -7.66
C THR A 224 17.14 -13.46 -8.51
N CYS A 225 16.40 -13.74 -9.58
CA CYS A 225 15.65 -12.73 -10.31
C CYS A 225 14.17 -12.85 -9.92
N ARG A 226 13.60 -11.75 -9.42
CA ARG A 226 12.20 -11.66 -9.01
C ARG A 226 11.50 -10.61 -9.86
N VAL A 227 10.38 -10.99 -10.46
CA VAL A 227 9.46 -10.07 -11.14
C VAL A 227 8.19 -9.98 -10.31
N GLN A 228 7.76 -8.77 -9.96
CA GLN A 228 6.65 -8.54 -9.04
C GLN A 228 5.76 -7.36 -9.44
N GLN A 229 4.48 -7.45 -9.10
CA GLN A 229 3.51 -6.36 -9.15
C GLN A 229 2.94 -6.16 -7.74
N ARG A 230 3.26 -5.03 -7.11
CA ARG A 230 2.82 -4.75 -5.73
C ARG A 230 1.30 -4.60 -5.63
N ASN A 231 0.67 -3.98 -6.64
CA ASN A 231 -0.76 -3.67 -6.62
C ASN A 231 -1.65 -4.92 -6.66
N THR A 232 -1.16 -6.03 -7.21
CA THR A 232 -1.88 -7.31 -7.30
C THR A 232 -1.32 -8.41 -6.40
N ASN A 233 -0.26 -8.11 -5.64
CA ASN A 233 0.52 -9.10 -4.90
C ASN A 233 0.95 -10.31 -5.76
N GLN A 234 1.15 -10.10 -7.07
CA GLN A 234 1.61 -11.13 -7.99
C GLN A 234 3.12 -11.09 -8.09
N SER A 235 3.79 -12.22 -7.87
CA SER A 235 5.23 -12.35 -8.07
C SER A 235 5.61 -13.68 -8.69
N ARG A 236 6.74 -13.68 -9.40
CA ARG A 236 7.42 -14.85 -9.95
C ARG A 236 8.91 -14.67 -9.73
N GLU A 237 9.61 -15.73 -9.38
CA GLU A 237 11.05 -15.68 -9.18
C GLU A 237 11.72 -16.94 -9.70
N THR A 238 12.99 -16.80 -10.07
CA THR A 238 13.86 -17.89 -10.47
C THR A 238 15.25 -17.61 -9.90
N HIS A 239 16.04 -18.66 -9.68
CA HIS A 239 17.38 -18.53 -9.15
C HIS A 239 18.40 -19.30 -9.99
N ILE A 240 19.63 -18.82 -9.97
CA ILE A 240 20.78 -19.45 -10.61
C ILE A 240 21.95 -19.51 -9.63
N HIS A 241 22.60 -20.66 -9.57
CA HIS A 241 23.88 -20.80 -8.90
C HIS A 241 25.00 -20.62 -9.93
N VAL A 242 25.86 -19.62 -9.74
CA VAL A 242 26.97 -19.33 -10.65
C VAL A 242 28.18 -20.15 -10.22
N PRO A 243 28.67 -21.11 -11.04
CA PRO A 243 29.83 -21.92 -10.68
C PRO A 243 31.09 -21.08 -10.48
N GLU A 244 31.98 -21.54 -9.60
CA GLU A 244 33.19 -20.79 -9.24
C GLU A 244 34.12 -20.54 -10.43
N ASP A 245 34.21 -21.49 -11.36
CA ASP A 245 35.07 -21.43 -12.56
C ASP A 245 34.80 -20.20 -13.45
N PHE A 246 33.60 -19.62 -13.39
CA PHE A 246 33.27 -18.41 -14.16
C PHE A 246 33.87 -17.13 -13.57
N PHE A 247 34.29 -17.15 -12.30
CA PHE A 247 34.97 -16.03 -11.64
C PHE A 247 36.50 -16.10 -11.76
N ASP A 248 37.04 -17.27 -12.11
CA ASP A 248 38.48 -17.48 -12.20
C ASP A 248 39.00 -16.93 -13.54
N ILE A 249 39.48 -15.68 -13.51
CA ILE A 249 40.32 -15.17 -14.59
C ILE A 249 41.57 -16.04 -14.63
N THR A 250 41.68 -16.90 -15.64
CA THR A 250 42.97 -17.53 -15.97
C THR A 250 43.92 -16.41 -16.37
N SER A 251 44.66 -15.88 -15.39
CA SER A 251 45.80 -15.00 -15.63
C SER A 251 46.90 -15.87 -16.25
N SER A 252 46.80 -16.16 -17.55
CA SER A 252 47.94 -16.63 -18.32
C SER A 252 48.87 -15.45 -18.55
N SER A 253 49.52 -14.98 -17.49
CA SER A 253 50.65 -14.08 -17.58
C SER A 253 51.93 -14.93 -17.47
N PRO A 254 52.76 -15.03 -18.52
CA PRO A 254 54.12 -15.48 -18.31
C PRO A 254 54.79 -14.45 -17.41
N SER A 255 55.45 -14.89 -16.36
CA SER A 255 56.25 -14.04 -15.48
C SER A 255 57.31 -13.29 -16.27
N VAL A 256 57.00 -12.06 -16.69
CA VAL A 256 58.00 -11.11 -17.15
C VAL A 256 58.20 -10.15 -16.00
N THR A 257 59.34 -10.31 -15.32
CA THR A 257 59.84 -9.35 -14.37
C THR A 257 60.02 -8.02 -15.09
N ASP A 258 59.11 -7.07 -14.86
CA ASP A 258 59.26 -5.67 -15.27
C ASP A 258 60.43 -5.05 -14.51
N THR A 259 61.63 -5.23 -15.06
CA THR A 259 62.78 -4.39 -14.75
C THR A 259 62.58 -3.04 -15.41
N SER A 260 61.95 -2.12 -14.68
CA SER A 260 61.84 -0.73 -15.10
C SER A 260 63.23 -0.19 -15.54
N PRO A 261 63.34 0.44 -16.73
CA PRO A 261 64.61 0.99 -17.25
C PRO A 261 65.24 2.04 -16.33
N VAL A 262 64.47 2.58 -15.39
CA VAL A 262 64.94 3.48 -14.33
C VAL A 262 65.89 2.79 -13.35
N SER A 263 65.68 1.50 -13.06
CA SER A 263 66.53 0.71 -12.16
C SER A 263 67.90 0.41 -12.78
N LEU A 264 67.94 0.07 -14.07
CA LEU A 264 69.20 -0.14 -14.81
C LEU A 264 70.00 1.16 -14.91
N ALA A 265 69.34 2.30 -15.19
CA ALA A 265 70.00 3.60 -15.22
C ALA A 265 70.61 3.98 -13.87
N LEU A 266 69.90 3.73 -12.76
CA LEU A 266 70.39 4.00 -11.40
C LEU A 266 71.59 3.13 -11.04
N CYS A 267 71.55 1.84 -11.38
CA CYS A 267 72.66 0.91 -11.16
C CYS A 267 73.91 1.30 -11.97
N ILE A 268 73.75 1.70 -13.24
CA ILE A 268 74.86 2.17 -14.08
C ILE A 268 75.46 3.46 -13.48
N LEU A 269 74.62 4.38 -13.00
CA LEU A 269 75.08 5.64 -12.42
C LEU A 269 75.85 5.42 -11.11
N LEU A 270 75.40 4.49 -10.26
CA LEU A 270 76.13 4.08 -9.05
C LEU A 270 77.45 3.38 -9.38
N LEU A 271 77.49 2.53 -10.41
CA LEU A 271 78.73 1.91 -10.88
C LEU A 271 79.73 2.96 -11.38
N ILE A 272 79.29 3.93 -12.19
CA ILE A 272 80.15 5.04 -12.65
C ILE A 272 80.69 5.83 -11.45
N LEU A 273 79.84 6.18 -10.47
CA LEU A 273 80.27 6.91 -9.29
C LEU A 273 81.29 6.11 -8.45
N SER A 274 81.09 4.80 -8.29
CA SER A 274 82.05 3.93 -7.58
C SER A 274 83.39 3.85 -8.31
N VAL A 275 83.40 3.72 -9.65
CA VAL A 275 84.63 3.72 -10.46
C VAL A 275 85.32 5.07 -10.38
N VAL A 276 84.59 6.19 -10.47
CA VAL A 276 85.15 7.54 -10.30
C VAL A 276 85.71 7.73 -8.89
N PHE A 277 85.05 7.22 -7.86
CA PHE A 277 85.55 7.24 -6.49
C PHE A 277 86.82 6.41 -6.33
N LEU A 278 86.89 5.21 -6.92
CA LEU A 278 88.09 4.37 -6.93
C LEU A 278 89.24 5.01 -7.72
N VAL A 279 88.96 5.62 -8.88
CA VAL A 279 89.95 6.37 -9.67
C VAL A 279 90.41 7.63 -8.93
N ARG A 280 89.52 8.36 -8.25
CA ARG A 280 89.88 9.52 -7.41
C ARG A 280 90.66 9.12 -6.17
N ARG A 281 90.38 7.95 -5.58
CA ARG A 281 91.14 7.38 -4.46
C ARG A 281 92.52 6.90 -4.93
N LYS A 282 92.64 6.40 -6.16
CA LYS A 282 93.92 5.98 -6.77
C LYS A 282 94.74 7.16 -7.34
N ARG A 283 94.11 8.26 -7.76
CA ARG A 283 94.76 9.53 -8.17
C ARG A 283 95.20 10.42 -7.01
N LYS A 284 94.74 10.19 -5.78
CA LYS A 284 95.23 10.88 -4.58
C LYS A 284 96.48 10.25 -3.94
N HIS A 285 97.07 9.23 -4.56
CA HIS A 285 98.26 8.56 -4.04
C HIS A 285 99.47 8.55 -5.00
N LEU A 286 99.50 9.40 -6.05
CA LEU A 286 100.70 9.56 -6.87
C LEU A 286 100.93 11.01 -7.33
N MET A 287 101.84 11.65 -6.60
CA MET A 287 102.79 12.71 -6.98
C MET A 287 102.32 14.09 -7.46
N ARG A 288 102.69 15.04 -6.59
CA ARG A 288 102.98 16.48 -6.68
C ARG A 288 103.61 17.00 -8.00
N THR A 289 103.49 18.34 -8.13
CA THR A 289 104.17 19.35 -9.00
C THR A 289 103.27 19.87 -10.14
N ASN A 290 103.12 21.18 -10.46
CA ASN A 290 103.72 22.43 -9.97
C ASN A 290 102.80 23.65 -10.29
N ARG A 291 102.82 24.65 -9.40
CA ARG A 291 102.61 26.14 -9.50
C ARG A 291 101.42 26.82 -10.24
N ARG A 292 100.60 27.47 -9.39
CA ARG A 292 100.04 28.86 -9.36
C ARG A 292 99.15 29.40 -10.50
N PRO A 293 98.04 30.07 -10.12
CA PRO A 293 97.90 31.50 -10.42
C PRO A 293 97.45 32.32 -9.18
N LYS A 294 97.89 33.57 -9.13
CA LYS A 294 97.50 34.68 -8.22
C LYS A 294 97.82 35.94 -9.03
N ASP A 295 97.21 37.10 -8.90
CA ASP A 295 96.04 37.67 -8.25
C ASP A 295 96.10 39.16 -8.65
N GLN A 296 95.01 39.91 -8.49
CA GLN A 296 94.96 41.38 -8.30
C GLN A 296 95.28 42.39 -9.44
N THR A 297 94.23 43.17 -9.73
CA THR A 297 94.05 44.66 -9.63
C THR A 297 95.06 45.69 -10.16
N GLU A 298 94.45 46.81 -10.63
CA GLU A 298 94.93 48.22 -10.78
C GLU A 298 95.96 48.49 -11.89
N ASP A 299 96.11 49.66 -12.50
CA ASP A 299 95.34 50.91 -12.76
C ASP A 299 96.31 51.76 -13.65
N VAL A 300 95.81 52.84 -14.27
CA VAL A 300 96.58 54.04 -14.71
C VAL A 300 97.37 54.03 -16.06
N ARG A 301 96.77 54.79 -17.00
CA ARG A 301 97.28 55.89 -17.88
C ARG A 301 98.47 55.74 -18.86
N VAL A 302 98.10 56.08 -20.11
CA VAL A 302 98.60 57.20 -20.95
C VAL A 302 99.83 57.01 -21.84
N SER A 303 99.56 57.21 -23.15
CA SER A 303 100.39 57.70 -24.27
C SER A 303 101.60 56.82 -24.66
N THR A 304 101.96 56.67 -25.93
CA THR A 304 102.15 57.69 -26.97
C THR A 304 102.13 57.07 -28.37
N GLU A 305 101.67 57.88 -29.33
CA GLU A 305 102.09 58.00 -30.73
C GLU A 305 103.26 57.13 -31.23
N GLU A 306 103.07 56.55 -32.42
CA GLU A 306 103.85 56.76 -33.65
C GLU A 306 103.45 55.67 -34.67
N ASP A 307 103.57 55.79 -35.99
CA ASP A 307 103.39 56.85 -36.99
C ASP A 307 103.71 56.17 -38.35
N ARG A 308 103.18 56.71 -39.46
CA ARG A 308 103.57 56.48 -40.88
C ARG A 308 103.04 55.24 -41.60
N GLU A 309 101.99 55.44 -42.42
CA GLU A 309 102.02 55.84 -43.86
C GLU A 309 102.15 54.60 -44.78
N ARG A 310 101.32 54.36 -45.80
CA ARG A 310 100.95 55.33 -46.84
C ARG A 310 99.79 54.83 -47.74
N GLU A 311 98.96 55.79 -48.14
CA GLU A 311 98.27 55.93 -49.43
C GLU A 311 97.39 54.79 -49.98
N GLN A 312 96.07 54.98 -49.91
CA GLN A 312 95.31 55.31 -51.12
C GLN A 312 93.89 55.78 -50.78
N PHE A 313 93.35 56.63 -51.66
CA PHE A 313 91.93 56.89 -51.91
C PHE A 313 91.31 58.17 -51.35
N ASN A 314 91.21 59.12 -52.28
CA ASN A 314 90.42 60.34 -52.22
C ASN A 314 88.96 60.12 -51.79
N MET A 315 88.45 61.11 -51.05
CA MET A 315 87.09 61.65 -51.14
C MET A 315 85.90 60.72 -50.80
N LYS A 316 85.53 60.68 -49.51
CA LYS A 316 84.14 60.86 -49.01
C LYS A 316 84.08 60.65 -47.50
N LEU A 317 83.67 61.66 -46.74
CA LEU A 317 82.78 61.47 -45.58
C LEU A 317 81.44 62.11 -45.96
N PRO A 318 80.24 61.59 -45.59
CA PRO A 318 79.93 60.43 -44.76
C PRO A 318 78.78 59.57 -45.34
N ILE A 319 79.05 58.40 -45.92
CA ILE A 319 77.96 57.47 -46.31
C ILE A 319 77.63 56.53 -45.15
N THR A 320 78.64 56.06 -44.42
CA THR A 320 78.50 55.12 -43.31
C THR A 320 77.69 55.72 -42.14
N SER A 321 77.90 56.99 -41.79
CA SER A 321 77.17 57.66 -40.69
C SER A 321 75.72 57.99 -41.05
N ARG A 322 75.41 58.28 -42.32
CA ARG A 322 74.03 58.54 -42.79
C ARG A 322 73.22 57.25 -42.86
N GLN A 323 73.82 56.15 -43.31
CA GLN A 323 73.16 54.84 -43.32
C GLN A 323 72.87 54.35 -41.90
N GLN A 324 73.80 54.51 -40.96
CA GLN A 324 73.58 54.20 -39.55
C GLN A 324 72.46 55.07 -38.93
N LEU A 325 72.40 56.35 -39.28
CA LEU A 325 71.34 57.25 -38.81
C LEU A 325 69.96 56.86 -39.37
N GLN A 326 69.89 56.44 -40.63
CA GLN A 326 68.65 55.96 -41.27
C GLN A 326 68.18 54.62 -40.69
N GLU A 327 69.07 53.67 -40.44
CA GLU A 327 68.73 52.40 -39.77
C GLU A 327 68.28 52.60 -38.32
N GLU A 328 68.83 53.59 -37.62
CA GLU A 328 68.40 53.94 -36.27
C GLU A 328 67.05 54.69 -36.27
N GLN A 329 66.76 55.50 -37.30
CA GLN A 329 65.45 56.11 -37.52
C GLN A 329 64.38 55.07 -37.84
N GLN A 330 64.68 54.10 -38.73
CA GLN A 330 63.76 53.01 -39.04
C GLN A 330 63.49 52.14 -37.80
N ARG A 331 64.52 51.81 -37.02
CA ARG A 331 64.33 51.07 -35.76
C ARG A 331 63.47 51.82 -34.74
N ARG A 332 63.55 53.17 -34.71
CA ARG A 332 62.68 53.98 -33.85
C ARG A 332 61.23 53.95 -34.35
N GLU A 333 61.01 54.03 -35.65
CA GLU A 333 59.68 53.95 -36.25
C GLU A 333 59.05 52.56 -36.04
N ASP A 334 59.83 51.48 -36.23
CA ASP A 334 59.39 50.11 -35.94
C ASP A 334 59.06 49.93 -34.44
N ALA A 335 59.86 50.54 -33.55
CA ALA A 335 59.59 50.51 -32.11
C ALA A 335 58.34 51.32 -31.71
N GLU A 336 58.09 52.45 -32.36
CA GLU A 336 56.87 53.26 -32.17
C GLU A 336 55.62 52.52 -32.67
N ASN A 337 55.71 51.84 -33.82
CA ASN A 337 54.63 51.00 -34.33
C ASN A 337 54.35 49.83 -33.39
N THR A 338 55.38 49.13 -32.92
CA THR A 338 55.25 48.04 -31.94
C THR A 338 54.64 48.55 -30.62
N LEU A 339 54.99 49.76 -30.19
CA LEU A 339 54.40 50.39 -29.01
C LEU A 339 52.92 50.69 -29.20
N GLY A 340 52.51 51.13 -30.40
CA GLY A 340 51.09 51.32 -30.77
C GLY A 340 50.30 50.01 -30.74
N ASP A 341 50.86 48.93 -31.29
CA ASP A 341 50.24 47.61 -31.26
C ASP A 341 50.05 47.10 -29.82
N LEU A 342 51.09 47.25 -28.97
CA LEU A 342 51.02 46.88 -27.56
C LEU A 342 50.01 47.72 -26.76
N GLN A 343 49.81 49.00 -27.13
CA GLN A 343 48.78 49.84 -26.52
C GLN A 343 47.37 49.37 -26.88
N ASN A 344 47.15 49.00 -28.14
CA ASN A 344 45.86 48.44 -28.59
C ASN A 344 45.57 47.09 -27.92
N ASP A 345 46.57 46.21 -27.80
CA ASP A 345 46.42 44.92 -27.11
C ASP A 345 46.12 45.11 -25.61
N LYS A 346 46.75 46.10 -24.98
CA LYS A 346 46.45 46.45 -23.58
C LYS A 346 45.00 46.90 -23.42
N GLU A 347 44.51 47.79 -24.29
CA GLU A 347 43.12 48.27 -24.24
C GLU A 347 42.12 47.13 -24.47
N LYS A 348 42.44 46.22 -25.40
CA LYS A 348 41.64 45.01 -25.65
C LYS A 348 41.57 44.11 -24.41
N LEU A 349 42.70 43.83 -23.76
CA LEU A 349 42.76 43.04 -22.53
C LEU A 349 42.01 43.72 -21.37
N GLU A 350 42.08 45.04 -21.25
CA GLU A 350 41.33 45.79 -20.24
C GLU A 350 39.81 45.68 -20.44
N ASN A 351 39.34 45.70 -21.69
CA ASN A 351 37.93 45.49 -22.03
C ASN A 351 37.48 44.04 -21.75
N GLU A 352 38.25 43.03 -22.17
CA GLU A 352 37.96 41.62 -21.88
C GLU A 352 37.89 41.35 -20.37
N LEU A 353 38.78 41.98 -19.58
CA LEU A 353 38.77 41.89 -18.12
C LEU A 353 37.52 42.52 -17.51
N GLN A 354 37.01 43.63 -18.06
CA GLN A 354 35.76 44.25 -17.61
C GLN A 354 34.54 43.36 -17.91
N ASP A 355 34.51 42.73 -19.08
CA ASP A 355 33.44 41.82 -19.46
C ASP A 355 33.42 40.54 -18.61
N GLU A 356 34.59 39.99 -18.26
CA GLU A 356 34.69 38.88 -17.29
C GLU A 356 34.21 39.31 -15.89
N LYS A 357 34.62 40.49 -15.40
CA LYS A 357 34.14 41.00 -14.10
C LYS A 357 32.61 41.13 -14.08
N LYS A 358 32.01 41.64 -15.16
CA LYS A 358 30.56 41.77 -15.28
C LYS A 358 29.86 40.41 -15.25
N ARG A 359 30.39 39.41 -15.96
CA ARG A 359 29.86 38.03 -15.94
C ARG A 359 29.96 37.40 -14.55
N ASN A 360 31.06 37.64 -13.83
CA ASN A 360 31.24 37.10 -12.49
C ASN A 360 30.23 37.69 -11.49
N VAL A 361 29.96 39.00 -11.56
CA VAL A 361 28.92 39.65 -10.75
C VAL A 361 27.53 39.08 -11.04
N GLU A 362 27.21 38.81 -12.31
CA GLU A 362 25.94 38.19 -12.69
C GLU A 362 25.82 36.74 -12.17
N GLN A 363 26.91 35.97 -12.21
CA GLN A 363 26.96 34.62 -11.64
C GLN A 363 26.78 34.64 -10.13
N GLU A 364 27.42 35.56 -9.41
CA GLU A 364 27.24 35.73 -7.96
C GLU A 364 25.79 36.08 -7.60
N ALA A 365 25.11 36.90 -8.41
CA ALA A 365 23.70 37.21 -8.20
C ALA A 365 22.80 35.97 -8.37
N LYS A 366 23.05 35.16 -9.41
CA LYS A 366 22.35 33.89 -9.65
C LYS A 366 22.59 32.89 -8.51
N LEU A 367 23.81 32.82 -7.99
CA LEU A 367 24.14 31.94 -6.87
C LEU A 367 23.36 32.32 -5.61
N LYS A 368 23.26 33.61 -5.28
CA LYS A 368 22.45 34.09 -4.15
C LYS A 368 20.97 33.79 -4.30
N GLU A 369 20.44 33.88 -5.52
CA GLU A 369 19.03 33.52 -5.79
C GLU A 369 18.80 32.01 -5.60
N LEU A 370 19.73 31.17 -6.04
CA LEU A 370 19.73 29.73 -5.83
C LEU A 370 19.80 29.38 -4.33
N GLU A 371 20.67 30.03 -3.57
CA GLU A 371 20.77 29.85 -2.11
C GLU A 371 19.44 30.19 -1.40
N LYS A 372 18.78 31.27 -1.84
CA LYS A 372 17.46 31.65 -1.31
C LYS A 372 16.40 30.59 -1.61
N LYS A 373 16.33 30.10 -2.85
CA LYS A 373 15.41 29.02 -3.25
C LYS A 373 15.67 27.74 -2.47
N ASN A 374 16.94 27.38 -2.25
CA ASN A 374 17.32 26.20 -1.48
C ASN A 374 16.86 26.31 -0.02
N THR A 375 16.98 27.50 0.58
CA THR A 375 16.48 27.77 1.95
C THR A 375 14.96 27.64 2.03
N GLU A 376 14.23 28.11 1.01
CA GLU A 376 12.78 27.98 0.94
C GLU A 376 12.33 26.51 0.83
N ILE A 377 13.01 25.72 0.00
CA ILE A 377 12.77 24.27 -0.12
C ILE A 377 13.03 23.55 1.20
N ILE A 378 14.12 23.88 1.90
CA ILE A 378 14.42 23.28 3.22
C ILE A 378 13.30 23.56 4.22
N ASN A 379 12.77 24.80 4.25
CA ASN A 379 11.66 25.14 5.13
C ASN A 379 10.37 24.39 4.78
N GLN A 380 10.07 24.24 3.49
CA GLN A 380 8.92 23.44 3.04
C GLN A 380 9.06 21.97 3.47
N LEU A 381 10.23 21.37 3.26
CA LEU A 381 10.51 19.99 3.68
C LEU A 381 10.40 19.81 5.20
N GLN A 382 10.82 20.81 5.98
CA GLN A 382 10.69 20.80 7.43
C GLN A 382 9.22 20.82 7.85
N GLN A 383 8.39 21.64 7.20
CA GLN A 383 6.96 21.69 7.46
C GLN A 383 6.27 20.37 7.09
N GLU A 384 6.58 19.79 5.94
CA GLU A 384 6.05 18.48 5.53
C GLU A 384 6.42 17.39 6.55
N LYS A 385 7.67 17.39 7.05
CA LYS A 385 8.10 16.45 8.08
C LYS A 385 7.28 16.58 9.37
N GLU A 386 6.98 17.80 9.82
CA GLU A 386 6.14 18.04 11.00
C GLU A 386 4.71 17.54 10.79
N THR A 387 4.13 17.79 9.60
CA THR A 387 2.79 17.27 9.27
C THR A 387 2.76 15.74 9.23
N LEU A 388 3.83 15.11 8.75
CA LEU A 388 3.94 13.65 8.69
C LEU A 388 4.06 13.02 10.08
N GLU A 389 4.81 13.63 10.99
CA GLU A 389 4.90 13.18 12.38
C GLU A 389 3.55 13.29 13.11
N GLU A 390 2.77 14.34 12.84
CA GLU A 390 1.43 14.48 13.42
C GLU A 390 0.45 13.43 12.86
N LEU A 391 0.45 13.20 11.55
CA LEU A 391 -0.34 12.14 10.93
C LEU A 391 0.03 10.76 11.48
N LYS A 392 1.31 10.51 11.74
CA LYS A 392 1.78 9.26 12.34
C LYS A 392 1.21 9.06 13.75
N LYS A 393 1.22 10.09 14.60
CA LYS A 393 0.61 10.02 15.94
C LYS A 393 -0.89 9.75 15.87
N GLN A 394 -1.60 10.38 14.94
CA GLN A 394 -3.03 10.14 14.74
C GLN A 394 -3.30 8.69 14.32
N LEU A 395 -2.47 8.13 13.44
CA LEU A 395 -2.57 6.74 13.01
C LEU A 395 -2.32 5.77 14.18
N GLU A 396 -1.30 6.03 15.00
CA GLU A 396 -1.02 5.24 16.21
C GLU A 396 -2.19 5.27 17.20
N SER A 397 -2.80 6.44 17.41
CA SER A 397 -3.99 6.58 18.26
C SER A 397 -5.18 5.77 17.72
N LYS A 398 -5.45 5.84 16.41
CA LYS A 398 -6.54 5.07 15.79
C LYS A 398 -6.29 3.57 15.84
N ASN A 399 -5.05 3.13 15.68
CA ASN A 399 -4.69 1.72 15.79
C ASN A 399 -4.92 1.20 17.22
N GLN A 400 -4.63 2.01 18.24
CA GLN A 400 -4.91 1.65 19.63
C GLN A 400 -6.42 1.54 19.88
N GLU A 401 -7.21 2.50 19.42
CA GLU A 401 -8.68 2.49 19.55
C GLU A 401 -9.31 1.27 18.86
N LEU A 402 -8.79 0.90 17.69
CA LEU A 402 -9.22 -0.29 16.97
C LEU A 402 -8.86 -1.58 17.74
N SER A 403 -7.65 -1.65 18.30
CA SER A 403 -7.20 -2.77 19.14
C SER A 403 -8.11 -2.97 20.35
N ASP A 404 -8.45 -1.87 21.03
CA ASP A 404 -9.33 -1.89 22.19
C ASP A 404 -10.74 -2.36 21.81
N SER A 405 -11.27 -1.88 20.68
CA SER A 405 -12.56 -2.30 20.13
C SER A 405 -12.60 -3.79 19.78
N ILE A 406 -11.53 -4.33 19.17
CA ILE A 406 -11.40 -5.76 18.89
C ILE A 406 -11.38 -6.57 20.19
N SER A 407 -10.68 -6.08 21.21
CA SER A 407 -10.64 -6.75 22.52
C SER A 407 -12.03 -6.87 23.14
N GLU A 408 -12.86 -5.83 22.98
CA GLU A 408 -14.22 -5.81 23.52
C GLU A 408 -15.16 -6.74 22.75
N LEU A 409 -15.13 -6.70 21.42
CA LEU A 409 -15.89 -7.64 20.59
C LEU A 409 -15.53 -9.10 20.88
N ASN A 410 -14.27 -9.40 21.17
CA ASN A 410 -13.84 -10.74 21.57
C ASN A 410 -14.42 -11.15 22.94
N ARG A 411 -14.50 -10.23 23.91
CA ARG A 411 -15.16 -10.49 25.20
C ARG A 411 -16.64 -10.76 25.01
N GLU A 412 -17.34 -9.94 24.23
CA GLU A 412 -18.76 -10.13 23.94
C GLU A 412 -19.02 -11.47 23.24
N LYS A 413 -18.18 -11.82 22.25
CA LYS A 413 -18.25 -13.11 21.57
C LYS A 413 -18.10 -14.27 22.54
N MET A 414 -17.13 -14.23 23.44
CA MET A 414 -16.90 -15.28 24.44
C MET A 414 -18.10 -15.46 25.37
N ILE A 415 -18.74 -14.35 25.78
CA ILE A 415 -19.96 -14.38 26.59
C ILE A 415 -21.10 -15.04 25.81
N LYS A 416 -21.31 -14.65 24.55
CA LYS A 416 -22.36 -15.22 23.69
C LYS A 416 -22.17 -16.70 23.41
N GLU A 417 -20.93 -17.14 23.19
CA GLU A 417 -20.61 -18.57 23.03
C GLU A 417 -20.93 -19.38 24.29
N SER A 418 -20.64 -18.84 25.49
CA SER A 418 -21.00 -19.45 26.76
C SER A 418 -22.53 -19.57 26.94
N GLU A 419 -23.27 -18.52 26.58
CA GLU A 419 -24.75 -18.52 26.59
C GLU A 419 -25.32 -19.59 25.65
N ILE A 420 -24.78 -19.69 24.42
CA ILE A 420 -25.19 -20.69 23.43
C ILE A 420 -24.93 -22.11 23.95
N ASN A 421 -23.76 -22.37 24.52
CA ASN A 421 -23.43 -23.68 25.09
C ASN A 421 -24.37 -24.06 26.23
N THR A 422 -24.71 -23.10 27.09
CA THR A 422 -25.67 -23.31 28.18
C THR A 422 -27.05 -23.66 27.64
N MET A 423 -27.55 -22.91 26.65
CA MET A 423 -28.84 -23.19 26.00
C MET A 423 -28.85 -24.55 25.29
N LYS A 424 -27.74 -24.92 24.64
CA LYS A 424 -27.59 -26.22 23.97
C LYS A 424 -27.66 -27.38 24.96
N ASN A 425 -26.98 -27.28 26.10
CA ASN A 425 -27.04 -28.28 27.16
C ASN A 425 -28.46 -28.41 27.74
N GLN A 426 -29.15 -27.29 27.95
CA GLN A 426 -30.54 -27.29 28.41
C GLN A 426 -31.47 -27.96 27.41
N LEU A 427 -31.29 -27.66 26.11
CA LEU A 427 -32.07 -28.26 25.04
C LEU A 427 -31.88 -29.78 24.98
N GLU A 428 -30.64 -30.27 25.13
CA GLU A 428 -30.36 -31.71 25.13
C GLU A 428 -30.97 -32.39 26.36
N SER A 429 -30.92 -31.75 27.54
CA SER A 429 -31.62 -32.24 28.74
C SER A 429 -33.13 -32.36 28.50
N ASN A 430 -33.77 -31.31 28.00
CA ASN A 430 -35.20 -31.30 27.71
C ASN A 430 -35.58 -32.37 26.67
N LYS A 431 -34.73 -32.59 25.66
CA LYS A 431 -34.92 -33.63 24.66
C LYS A 431 -34.89 -35.03 25.27
N GLN A 432 -33.99 -35.31 26.22
CA GLN A 432 -33.95 -36.59 26.94
C GLN A 432 -35.20 -36.82 27.79
N GLU A 433 -35.72 -35.78 28.45
CA GLU A 433 -36.98 -35.86 29.19
C GLU A 433 -38.17 -36.17 28.29
N MET A 434 -38.24 -35.55 27.11
CA MET A 434 -39.28 -35.81 26.12
C MET A 434 -39.23 -37.26 25.63
N ILE A 435 -38.03 -37.78 25.31
CA ILE A 435 -37.84 -39.17 24.89
C ILE A 435 -38.24 -40.14 26.02
N LYS A 436 -38.00 -39.80 27.28
CA LYS A 436 -38.43 -40.61 28.42
C LYS A 436 -39.95 -40.63 28.53
N SER A 437 -40.60 -39.48 28.43
CA SER A 437 -42.07 -39.39 28.46
C SER A 437 -42.71 -40.17 27.32
N GLU A 438 -42.14 -40.15 26.12
CA GLU A 438 -42.65 -40.91 24.98
C GLU A 438 -42.53 -42.43 25.22
N ARG A 439 -41.40 -42.89 25.77
CA ARG A 439 -41.22 -44.31 26.17
C ARG A 439 -42.26 -44.75 27.22
N GLU A 440 -42.56 -43.90 28.20
CA GLU A 440 -43.60 -44.19 29.20
C GLU A 440 -44.99 -44.31 28.55
N LYS A 441 -45.32 -43.46 27.57
CA LYS A 441 -46.57 -43.58 26.80
C LYS A 441 -46.62 -44.90 26.03
N ASP A 442 -45.54 -45.28 25.35
CA ASP A 442 -45.48 -46.54 24.59
C ASP A 442 -45.67 -47.77 25.48
N GLU A 443 -45.12 -47.74 26.70
CA GLU A 443 -45.33 -48.80 27.69
C GLU A 443 -46.80 -48.89 28.11
N ILE A 444 -47.46 -47.76 28.36
CA ILE A 444 -48.90 -47.70 28.68
C ILE A 444 -49.74 -48.22 27.51
N ILE A 445 -49.45 -47.79 26.29
CA ILE A 445 -50.13 -48.26 25.08
C ILE A 445 -50.00 -49.78 24.94
N THR A 446 -48.82 -50.33 25.22
CA THR A 446 -48.56 -51.78 25.16
C THR A 446 -49.39 -52.54 26.19
N LYS A 447 -49.45 -52.06 27.44
CA LYS A 447 -50.29 -52.66 28.51
C LYS A 447 -51.78 -52.60 28.16
N LEU A 448 -52.25 -51.49 27.59
CA LEU A 448 -53.63 -51.36 27.14
C LEU A 448 -53.95 -52.36 26.03
N ARG A 449 -53.07 -52.51 25.02
CA ARG A 449 -53.24 -53.51 23.95
C ARG A 449 -53.35 -54.93 24.50
N GLN A 450 -52.49 -55.32 25.44
CA GLN A 450 -52.56 -56.64 26.08
C GLN A 450 -53.87 -56.86 26.84
N THR A 451 -54.36 -55.82 27.53
CA THR A 451 -55.63 -55.85 28.25
C THR A 451 -56.80 -56.02 27.29
N ILE A 452 -56.80 -55.31 26.16
CA ILE A 452 -57.84 -55.44 25.12
C ILE A 452 -57.89 -56.87 24.59
N VAL A 453 -56.75 -57.47 24.22
CA VAL A 453 -56.69 -58.86 23.74
C VAL A 453 -57.26 -59.83 24.78
N THR A 454 -56.94 -59.61 26.06
CA THR A 454 -57.46 -60.44 27.16
C THR A 454 -58.97 -60.31 27.31
N LEU A 455 -59.50 -59.09 27.20
CA LEU A 455 -60.94 -58.82 27.27
C LEU A 455 -61.69 -59.41 26.07
N GLU A 456 -61.12 -59.32 24.87
CA GLU A 456 -61.67 -59.93 23.65
C GLU A 456 -61.78 -61.46 23.78
N SER A 457 -60.75 -62.11 24.34
CA SER A 457 -60.79 -63.55 24.63
C SER A 457 -61.93 -63.90 25.60
N LYS A 458 -62.03 -63.19 26.72
CA LYS A 458 -63.11 -63.39 27.70
C LYS A 458 -64.51 -63.14 27.11
N LEU A 459 -64.63 -62.13 26.24
CA LEU A 459 -65.88 -61.84 25.55
C LEU A 459 -66.27 -62.99 24.61
N GLN A 460 -65.32 -63.60 23.91
CA GLN A 460 -65.57 -64.78 23.08
C GLN A 460 -66.02 -65.99 23.91
N GLU A 461 -65.37 -66.23 25.05
CA GLU A 461 -65.79 -67.29 25.98
C GLU A 461 -67.24 -67.09 26.47
N GLU A 462 -67.61 -65.87 26.85
CA GLU A 462 -68.98 -65.55 27.28
C GLU A 462 -70.00 -65.66 26.13
N LYS A 463 -69.63 -65.25 24.91
CA LYS A 463 -70.48 -65.47 23.72
C LYS A 463 -70.74 -66.96 23.49
N GLN A 464 -69.71 -67.80 23.57
CA GLN A 464 -69.87 -69.26 23.45
C GLN A 464 -70.73 -69.86 24.56
N ARG A 465 -70.64 -69.34 25.79
CA ARG A 465 -71.51 -69.75 26.90
C ARG A 465 -72.97 -69.38 26.64
N ARG A 466 -73.22 -68.15 26.15
CA ARG A 466 -74.57 -67.69 25.80
C ARG A 466 -75.18 -68.50 24.67
N GLU A 467 -74.45 -68.77 23.59
CA GLU A 467 -74.94 -69.62 22.50
C GLU A 467 -75.28 -71.04 22.99
N LYS A 468 -74.50 -71.60 23.91
CA LYS A 468 -74.81 -72.89 24.54
C LYS A 468 -76.08 -72.83 25.40
N ALA A 469 -76.26 -71.76 26.16
CA ALA A 469 -77.44 -71.54 26.99
C ALA A 469 -78.70 -71.31 26.13
N GLU A 470 -78.60 -70.52 25.05
CA GLU A 470 -79.69 -70.30 24.10
C GLU A 470 -80.11 -71.61 23.41
N LYS A 471 -79.14 -72.45 23.00
CA LYS A 471 -79.42 -73.79 22.47
C LYS A 471 -80.10 -74.70 23.50
N GLN A 472 -79.79 -74.56 24.81
CA GLN A 472 -80.50 -75.28 25.87
C GLN A 472 -81.93 -74.77 26.06
N VAL A 473 -82.16 -73.45 25.99
CA VAL A 473 -83.49 -72.83 26.12
C VAL A 473 -84.38 -73.19 24.92
N GLN A 474 -83.83 -73.32 23.73
CA GLN A 474 -84.58 -73.71 22.52
C GLN A 474 -85.00 -75.20 22.49
N MET A 475 -84.55 -76.00 23.48
CA MET A 475 -85.02 -77.37 23.72
C MET A 475 -86.12 -77.46 24.78
N LEU A 476 -86.58 -76.35 25.37
CA LEU A 476 -87.74 -76.36 26.27
C LEU A 476 -89.06 -76.23 25.47
N PRO A 477 -90.10 -77.03 25.76
CA PRO A 477 -91.38 -76.94 25.05
C PRO A 477 -92.09 -75.61 25.33
N THR A 478 -92.65 -75.03 24.28
CA THR A 478 -93.50 -73.83 24.33
C THR A 478 -94.85 -74.12 25.00
N GLU A 479 -95.20 -73.23 25.92
CA GLU A 479 -96.55 -72.92 26.42
C GLU A 479 -97.38 -74.02 27.08
N THR A 480 -97.74 -73.79 28.35
CA THR A 480 -99.17 -73.74 28.66
C THR A 480 -99.46 -72.59 29.60
N GLU A 481 -100.52 -71.88 29.24
CA GLU A 481 -101.10 -70.71 29.86
C GLU A 481 -101.58 -70.99 31.28
N GLU A 482 -100.81 -70.64 32.30
CA GLU A 482 -101.39 -70.49 33.64
C GLU A 482 -100.49 -69.70 34.62
N GLU A 483 -99.97 -68.55 34.20
CA GLU A 483 -99.54 -67.54 35.20
C GLU A 483 -99.71 -66.10 34.71
N LYS A 484 -100.70 -65.92 33.83
CA LYS A 484 -101.27 -64.62 33.46
C LYS A 484 -102.23 -64.13 34.54
N GLN A 485 -101.86 -64.22 35.82
CA GLN A 485 -102.56 -63.56 36.92
C GLN A 485 -101.71 -63.49 38.20
N LYS A 486 -100.50 -62.95 38.07
CA LYS A 486 -99.80 -62.31 39.21
C LYS A 486 -98.85 -61.23 38.72
N LYS A 487 -99.40 -60.33 37.90
CA LYS A 487 -98.71 -59.12 37.44
C LYS A 487 -99.48 -57.89 37.92
N GLU A 488 -99.52 -57.68 39.23
CA GLU A 488 -99.76 -56.35 39.81
C GLU A 488 -99.57 -56.29 41.34
N GLU A 489 -98.47 -56.82 41.90
CA GLU A 489 -98.01 -56.34 43.21
C GLU A 489 -96.55 -56.68 43.50
N THR A 490 -95.60 -56.01 42.83
CA THR A 490 -94.26 -55.70 43.39
C THR A 490 -93.47 -54.76 42.46
N GLU A 491 -94.10 -53.68 42.02
CA GLU A 491 -93.36 -52.53 41.51
C GLU A 491 -93.18 -51.52 42.65
N LYS A 492 -92.23 -51.80 43.55
CA LYS A 492 -91.48 -50.85 44.42
C LYS A 492 -90.68 -51.59 45.51
N LYS A 493 -89.48 -51.07 45.79
CA LYS A 493 -88.34 -51.59 46.61
C LYS A 493 -87.52 -52.63 45.87
N VAL A 494 -86.40 -52.28 45.26
CA VAL A 494 -85.19 -51.87 46.00
C VAL A 494 -84.69 -50.47 45.61
N GLN A 495 -84.52 -49.68 46.66
CA GLN A 495 -83.87 -48.39 46.70
C GLN A 495 -82.44 -48.62 47.22
N THR A 496 -81.43 -47.96 46.62
CA THR A 496 -80.17 -47.44 47.25
C THR A 496 -79.11 -48.45 47.76
N LEU A 497 -77.77 -48.33 47.64
CA LEU A 497 -76.73 -47.27 47.37
C LEU A 497 -75.35 -48.01 47.28
N PRO A 498 -74.16 -47.39 46.98
CA PRO A 498 -73.89 -46.00 46.62
C PRO A 498 -73.01 -45.78 45.36
N ILE A 499 -73.09 -44.53 44.93
CA ILE A 499 -72.14 -43.76 44.13
C ILE A 499 -70.73 -43.77 44.76
N LYS A 500 -69.70 -44.03 43.95
CA LYS A 500 -68.46 -43.24 43.96
C LYS A 500 -68.20 -42.74 42.53
N SER A 501 -68.85 -41.64 42.20
CA SER A 501 -68.37 -40.70 41.19
C SER A 501 -67.28 -39.87 41.86
N GLU A 502 -66.02 -40.16 41.58
CA GLU A 502 -64.95 -39.23 41.90
C GLU A 502 -64.87 -38.20 40.79
N LYS A 503 -65.30 -36.97 41.13
CA LYS A 503 -65.11 -35.76 40.33
C LYS A 503 -63.62 -35.57 40.06
N ILE A 504 -63.25 -35.40 38.79
CA ILE A 504 -62.18 -34.46 38.43
C ILE A 504 -62.69 -33.60 37.26
N SER A 505 -63.47 -32.59 37.61
CA SER A 505 -63.41 -31.27 36.97
C SER A 505 -62.88 -30.36 38.08
N HIS A 506 -61.90 -29.49 37.92
CA HIS A 506 -61.76 -28.51 36.85
C HIS A 506 -60.49 -27.67 37.12
N ILE A 507 -60.01 -26.98 36.07
CA ILE A 507 -59.29 -25.69 36.10
C ILE A 507 -57.76 -25.84 36.33
N ASN A 508 -56.86 -25.50 35.39
CA ASN A 508 -56.72 -24.20 34.71
C ASN A 508 -55.85 -24.33 33.44
N SER A 509 -56.26 -23.71 32.34
CA SER A 509 -55.29 -23.00 31.50
C SER A 509 -54.71 -21.83 32.30
N PRO A 510 -53.46 -21.44 32.04
CA PRO A 510 -53.19 -20.02 32.00
C PRO A 510 -52.48 -19.66 30.69
N SER A 511 -53.23 -18.98 29.82
CA SER A 511 -52.60 -17.96 28.99
C SER A 511 -52.56 -16.66 29.81
N LYS A 512 -51.36 -16.06 29.82
CA LYS A 512 -51.06 -14.62 29.94
C LYS A 512 -51.02 -13.94 31.33
N GLN A 513 -49.84 -13.36 31.52
CA GLN A 513 -49.47 -12.09 32.19
C GLN A 513 -49.11 -12.07 33.67
N LYS A 514 -47.81 -11.90 33.93
CA LYS A 514 -47.30 -10.92 34.90
C LYS A 514 -46.06 -10.21 34.34
N LYS A 515 -46.28 -8.99 33.83
CA LYS A 515 -45.28 -7.91 33.94
C LYS A 515 -45.18 -7.59 35.43
N LYS A 516 -44.01 -7.77 36.04
CA LYS A 516 -43.58 -6.93 37.16
C LYS A 516 -42.06 -6.75 37.12
N ARG A 517 -41.68 -5.50 36.83
CA ARG A 517 -40.41 -4.89 37.18
C ARG A 517 -40.05 -5.20 38.63
N LEU A 518 -38.80 -5.57 38.85
CA LEU A 518 -37.90 -5.33 40.00
C LEU A 518 -36.64 -6.17 39.64
N LYS A 519 -35.40 -5.72 39.61
CA LYS A 519 -34.72 -4.50 40.04
C LYS A 519 -33.40 -4.46 39.25
N GLU A 520 -33.01 -3.31 38.75
CA GLU A 520 -31.62 -3.06 38.34
C GLU A 520 -30.69 -3.32 39.52
N PRO A 521 -29.49 -3.89 39.30
CA PRO A 521 -28.39 -3.64 40.21
C PRO A 521 -27.86 -2.23 39.92
N GLN A 522 -28.26 -1.27 40.76
CA GLN A 522 -27.40 -0.12 40.97
C GLN A 522 -26.10 -0.63 41.61
N LYS A 523 -25.00 -0.50 40.88
CA LYS A 523 -23.68 -0.31 41.48
C LYS A 523 -23.13 1.01 40.98
N GLU A 524 -22.73 1.81 41.97
CA GLU A 524 -22.13 3.13 41.90
C GLU A 524 -21.08 3.27 40.79
N VAL A 525 -21.31 4.24 39.91
CA VAL A 525 -20.22 4.96 39.24
C VAL A 525 -20.08 6.28 39.99
N LYS A 526 -19.04 6.38 40.84
CA LYS A 526 -18.51 7.66 41.31
C LYS A 526 -17.39 8.07 40.35
N GLY A 527 -17.50 9.28 39.80
CA GLY A 527 -16.38 9.98 39.18
C GLY A 527 -16.72 10.62 37.83
N GLN A 528 -17.18 11.87 37.86
CA GLN A 528 -17.05 12.81 36.73
C GLN A 528 -15.58 12.91 36.29
N PRO A 529 -15.35 13.32 35.03
CA PRO A 529 -14.74 14.62 34.87
C PRO A 529 -15.61 15.56 34.05
N LYS A 530 -15.55 16.83 34.45
CA LYS A 530 -16.14 17.98 33.81
C LYS A 530 -15.40 18.23 32.49
N ASN A 531 -16.14 18.38 31.39
CA ASN A 531 -15.64 19.16 30.25
C ASN A 531 -16.16 20.58 30.41
N GLU A 532 -15.28 21.45 30.91
CA GLU A 532 -15.38 22.89 30.68
C GLU A 532 -15.05 23.17 29.20
N CYS A 533 -15.97 23.81 28.51
CA CYS A 533 -15.63 24.65 27.38
C CYS A 533 -14.85 25.85 27.89
N CYS A 534 -13.60 26.00 27.47
CA CYS A 534 -12.94 27.31 27.43
C CYS A 534 -12.86 27.77 25.97
N ALA A 535 -13.47 28.93 25.74
CA ALA A 535 -13.19 29.76 24.59
C ALA A 535 -11.72 30.23 24.63
N PHE A 536 -11.04 30.17 23.50
CA PHE A 536 -10.17 31.22 22.97
C PHE A 536 -10.01 31.03 21.46
#